data_AF-A0A1A8L8N9-F1
#
_entry.id   AF-A0A1A8L8N9-F1
#
_cell.length_a   1.000
_cell.length_b   1.000
_cell.length_c   1.000
_cell.angle_alpha   90.00
_cell.angle_beta   90.00
_cell.angle_gamma   90.00
#
_symmetry.space_group_name_H-M   'P 1'
#
loop_
_entity.id
_entity.type
_entity.pdbx_description
1 polymer ?
#
loop_
_entity_poly.entity_id
_entity_poly.type
_entity_poly.pdbx_seq_one_letter_code
_entity_poly.pdbx_strand_id
1 'polypeptide(L)'
;PNKETPCLELEFDHFSSPVKFPVMSQVEEHANWNFSREHGFNYSHTGLSNRVARDNPLTDSDNEQLRQVCNRDPLSEITEQEKDFLWRHRYHCVNIPEILPKILLAVKWNSRDEVAQMYCLLKDWPAIKPEQAMELLDCNFPDPMIRDFAVKCLEKYLTDDKLSQYLIQLVQVLKYEQYLDNPLARFLLKKALTNQRIGHFFFW
;
A
#
# COMPACT_ATOMS: atom_id res chain seq x y z
N PRO A 1 24.07 16.56 10.63
CA PRO A 1 23.69 17.35 9.43
C PRO A 1 24.33 18.75 9.50
N ASN A 2 24.73 19.33 8.36
CA ASN A 2 25.37 20.63 8.30
C ASN A 2 24.43 21.72 8.88
N LYS A 3 24.93 22.56 9.78
CA LYS A 3 24.16 23.67 10.38
C LYS A 3 24.33 24.99 9.62
N GLU A 4 25.28 25.06 8.69
CA GLU A 4 25.58 26.22 7.85
C GLU A 4 24.85 26.11 6.50
N THR A 5 23.54 25.86 6.55
CA THR A 5 22.68 25.75 5.36
C THR A 5 21.46 26.66 5.50
N PRO A 6 20.74 26.99 4.41
CA PRO A 6 19.50 27.75 4.50
C PRO A 6 18.56 27.17 5.57
N CYS A 7 18.12 28.00 6.50
CA CYS A 7 17.22 27.64 7.60
C CYS A 7 15.86 28.27 7.34
N LEU A 8 14.84 27.42 7.17
CA LEU A 8 13.45 27.84 7.00
C LEU A 8 12.72 27.64 8.33
N GLU A 9 12.15 28.70 8.86
CA GLU A 9 11.30 28.66 10.05
C GLU A 9 9.83 28.48 9.64
N LEU A 10 9.12 27.62 10.35
CA LEU A 10 7.73 27.25 10.07
C LEU A 10 6.94 27.19 11.39
N GLU A 11 5.66 27.53 11.33
CA GLU A 11 4.70 27.35 12.40
C GLU A 11 3.51 26.53 11.87
N PHE A 12 3.01 25.61 12.68
CA PHE A 12 1.84 24.78 12.37
C PHE A 12 0.67 25.20 13.26
N ASP A 13 -0.56 24.93 12.82
CA ASP A 13 -1.76 25.21 13.60
C ASP A 13 -1.72 24.52 14.98
N HIS A 14 -2.13 25.27 15.99
CA HIS A 14 -2.22 24.78 17.36
C HIS A 14 -3.65 24.37 17.71
N PHE A 15 -3.80 23.17 18.27
CA PHE A 15 -5.04 22.67 18.83
C PHE A 15 -4.87 22.50 20.34
N SER A 16 -5.95 22.68 21.11
CA SER A 16 -5.93 22.64 22.59
C SER A 16 -5.49 21.30 23.18
N SER A 17 -5.43 20.25 22.36
CA SER A 17 -5.07 18.89 22.73
C SER A 17 -4.13 18.29 21.68
N PRO A 18 -3.24 17.36 22.05
CA PRO A 18 -2.40 16.65 21.09
C PRO A 18 -3.25 15.91 20.04
N VAL A 19 -3.05 16.23 18.76
CA VAL A 19 -3.69 15.53 17.65
C VAL A 19 -2.88 14.29 17.31
N LYS A 20 -3.53 13.13 17.33
CA LYS A 20 -2.92 11.83 16.99
C LYS A 20 -3.67 11.19 15.84
N PHE A 21 -2.96 10.40 15.03
CA PHE A 21 -3.60 9.55 14.03
C PHE A 21 -4.50 8.51 14.73
N PRO A 22 -5.71 8.21 14.20
CA PRO A 22 -6.62 7.25 14.81
C PRO A 22 -6.00 5.84 14.90
N VAL A 23 -6.36 5.11 15.94
CA VAL A 23 -5.94 3.70 16.06
C VAL A 23 -6.70 2.82 15.06
N MET A 24 -6.12 1.68 14.69
CA MET A 24 -6.69 0.81 13.65
C MET A 24 -8.13 0.37 13.93
N SER A 25 -8.53 0.16 15.19
CA SER A 25 -9.92 -0.18 15.52
C SER A 25 -10.92 0.92 15.12
N GLN A 26 -10.54 2.20 15.25
CA GLN A 26 -11.37 3.33 14.83
C GLN A 26 -11.42 3.46 13.30
N VAL A 27 -10.30 3.17 12.62
CA VAL A 27 -10.23 3.13 11.15
C VAL A 27 -11.13 2.02 10.61
N GLU A 28 -11.08 0.82 11.20
CA GLU A 28 -11.90 -0.33 10.81
C GLU A 28 -13.39 -0.06 11.04
N GLU A 29 -13.77 0.56 12.17
CA GLU A 29 -15.15 0.97 12.43
C GLU A 29 -15.65 1.97 11.36
N HIS A 30 -14.83 2.97 11.02
CA HIS A 30 -15.15 3.94 9.96
C HIS A 30 -15.27 3.29 8.57
N ALA A 31 -14.37 2.34 8.25
CA ALA A 31 -14.44 1.59 7.00
C ALA A 31 -15.71 0.75 6.89
N ASN A 32 -16.10 0.06 7.98
CA ASN A 32 -17.33 -0.73 8.04
C ASN A 32 -18.58 0.15 7.89
N TRP A 33 -18.60 1.31 8.54
CA TRP A 33 -19.68 2.28 8.37
C TRP A 33 -19.79 2.76 6.91
N ASN A 34 -18.66 3.05 6.26
CA ASN A 34 -18.64 3.42 4.84
C ASN A 34 -19.14 2.29 3.93
N PHE A 35 -18.73 1.06 4.19
CA PHE A 35 -19.19 -0.11 3.45
C PHE A 35 -20.72 -0.24 3.52
N SER A 36 -21.30 -0.18 4.73
CA SER A 36 -22.76 -0.23 4.91
C SER A 36 -23.47 0.91 4.20
N ARG A 37 -22.89 2.12 4.22
CA ARG A 37 -23.43 3.28 3.52
C ARG A 37 -23.40 3.11 2.00
N GLU A 38 -22.34 2.52 1.45
CA GLU A 38 -22.22 2.24 0.01
C GLU A 38 -23.27 1.24 -0.47
N HIS A 39 -23.53 0.17 0.28
CA HIS A 39 -24.56 -0.83 -0.05
C HIS A 39 -25.99 -0.27 0.07
N GLY A 40 -26.18 0.73 0.95
CA GLY A 40 -27.44 1.43 1.11
C GLY A 40 -27.73 2.48 0.02
N PHE A 41 -26.81 2.73 -0.92
CA PHE A 41 -27.06 3.71 -1.99
C PHE A 41 -28.09 3.19 -3.00
N ASN A 42 -29.17 3.96 -3.17
CA ASN A 42 -30.12 3.73 -4.25
C ASN A 42 -29.46 3.88 -5.63
N TYR A 43 -30.03 3.24 -6.66
CA TYR A 43 -29.55 3.29 -8.05
C TYR A 43 -29.30 4.71 -8.59
N SER A 44 -30.03 5.73 -8.10
CA SER A 44 -29.82 7.13 -8.47
C SER A 44 -28.53 7.73 -7.90
N HIS A 45 -28.11 7.30 -6.71
CA HIS A 45 -26.88 7.78 -6.06
C HIS A 45 -25.62 7.08 -6.59
N THR A 46 -25.73 5.83 -7.03
CA THR A 46 -24.60 5.09 -7.65
C THR A 46 -24.22 5.60 -9.05
N GLY A 47 -25.09 6.39 -9.68
CA GLY A 47 -24.79 7.12 -10.93
C GLY A 47 -24.00 8.42 -10.73
N LEU A 48 -23.91 8.93 -9.49
CA LEU A 48 -23.21 10.19 -9.19
C LEU A 48 -21.69 10.03 -9.11
N SER A 49 -21.21 8.81 -8.87
CA SER A 49 -19.79 8.52 -8.75
C SER A 49 -19.44 7.21 -9.44
N ASN A 50 -18.50 7.31 -10.37
CA ASN A 50 -17.91 6.17 -11.06
C ASN A 50 -17.07 5.29 -10.12
N ARG A 51 -16.88 5.64 -8.84
CA ARG A 51 -16.00 4.91 -7.92
C ARG A 51 -16.74 3.99 -6.94
N VAL A 52 -18.06 4.15 -6.83
CA VAL A 52 -18.89 3.40 -5.87
C VAL A 52 -18.96 1.93 -6.26
N ALA A 53 -18.65 1.03 -5.32
CA ALA A 53 -18.74 -0.41 -5.58
C ALA A 53 -20.19 -0.79 -5.94
N ARG A 54 -20.35 -1.75 -6.86
CA ARG A 54 -21.65 -2.25 -7.27
C ARG A 54 -21.72 -3.75 -6.98
N ASP A 55 -22.87 -4.20 -6.49
CA ASP A 55 -23.15 -5.63 -6.28
C ASP A 55 -23.40 -6.38 -7.59
N ASN A 56 -23.39 -5.69 -8.74
CA ASN A 56 -23.54 -6.34 -10.03
C ASN A 56 -22.37 -7.32 -10.27
N PRO A 57 -22.67 -8.52 -10.79
CA PRO A 57 -21.62 -9.45 -11.17
C PRO A 57 -20.73 -8.81 -12.23
N LEU A 58 -19.41 -9.02 -12.11
CA LEU A 58 -18.46 -8.60 -13.12
C LEU A 58 -18.77 -9.27 -14.44
N THR A 59 -18.74 -8.48 -15.52
CA THR A 59 -18.85 -9.01 -16.87
C THR A 59 -17.52 -9.65 -17.29
N ASP A 60 -17.54 -10.49 -18.32
CA ASP A 60 -16.31 -11.04 -18.91
C ASP A 60 -15.39 -9.91 -19.42
N SER A 61 -15.97 -8.83 -19.94
CA SER A 61 -15.23 -7.63 -20.37
C SER A 61 -14.51 -6.95 -19.20
N ASP A 62 -15.16 -6.85 -18.03
CA ASP A 62 -14.53 -6.25 -16.85
C ASP A 62 -13.37 -7.12 -16.35
N ASN A 63 -13.54 -8.44 -16.35
CA ASN A 63 -12.49 -9.38 -15.97
C ASN A 63 -11.29 -9.30 -16.91
N GLU A 64 -11.53 -9.21 -18.21
CA GLU A 64 -10.47 -9.03 -19.21
C GLU A 64 -9.76 -7.69 -19.01
N GLN A 65 -10.48 -6.60 -18.76
CA GLN A 65 -9.89 -5.29 -18.48
C GLN A 65 -9.03 -5.31 -17.20
N LEU A 66 -9.50 -5.95 -16.11
CA LEU A 66 -8.71 -6.11 -14.88
C LEU A 66 -7.40 -6.87 -15.15
N ARG A 67 -7.44 -7.96 -15.92
CA ARG A 67 -6.25 -8.72 -16.32
C ARG A 67 -5.28 -7.89 -17.15
N GLN A 68 -5.79 -7.11 -18.10
CA GLN A 68 -4.97 -6.24 -18.94
C GLN A 68 -4.24 -5.19 -18.11
N VAL A 69 -4.94 -4.51 -17.19
CA VAL A 69 -4.33 -3.50 -16.31
C VAL A 69 -3.30 -4.15 -15.36
N CYS A 70 -3.62 -5.33 -14.84
CA CYS A 70 -2.73 -6.08 -13.95
C CYS A 70 -1.39 -6.47 -14.61
N ASN A 71 -1.42 -6.84 -15.90
CA ASN A 71 -0.23 -7.28 -16.63
C ASN A 71 0.64 -6.13 -17.18
N ARG A 72 0.24 -4.86 -16.96
CA ARG A 72 1.04 -3.72 -17.39
C ARG A 72 2.25 -3.50 -16.48
N ASP A 73 3.34 -3.07 -17.12
CA ASP A 73 4.57 -2.69 -16.44
C ASP A 73 4.31 -1.60 -15.37
N PRO A 74 5.03 -1.61 -14.23
CA PRO A 74 4.91 -0.58 -13.19
C PRO A 74 5.07 0.87 -13.68
N LEU A 75 5.83 1.11 -14.75
CA LEU A 75 6.04 2.44 -15.34
C LEU A 75 4.90 2.85 -16.28
N SER A 76 3.96 1.96 -16.59
CA SER A 76 2.78 2.32 -17.37
C SER A 76 1.89 3.23 -16.54
N GLU A 77 1.55 4.39 -17.10
CA GLU A 77 0.54 5.26 -16.50
C GLU A 77 -0.82 4.54 -16.42
N ILE A 78 -1.53 4.77 -15.31
CA ILE A 78 -2.90 4.34 -15.11
C ILE A 78 -3.77 5.59 -15.25
N THR A 79 -4.65 5.59 -16.24
CA THR A 79 -5.56 6.71 -16.49
C THR A 79 -6.53 6.90 -15.33
N GLU A 80 -7.08 8.10 -15.14
CA GLU A 80 -8.07 8.34 -14.09
C GLU A 80 -9.32 7.46 -14.24
N GLN A 81 -9.72 7.15 -15.48
CA GLN A 81 -10.82 6.21 -15.76
C GLN A 81 -10.50 4.79 -15.29
N GLU A 82 -9.26 4.33 -15.50
CA GLU A 82 -8.80 3.04 -15.02
C GLU A 82 -8.69 3.01 -13.49
N LYS A 83 -8.24 4.10 -12.84
CA LYS A 83 -8.25 4.21 -11.39
C LYS A 83 -9.66 4.14 -10.81
N ASP A 84 -10.61 4.86 -11.41
CA ASP A 84 -12.02 4.79 -11.02
C ASP A 84 -12.58 3.38 -11.19
N PHE A 85 -12.24 2.70 -12.28
CA PHE A 85 -12.62 1.32 -12.55
C PHE A 85 -12.02 0.34 -11.52
N LEU A 86 -10.71 0.42 -11.26
CA LEU A 86 -10.03 -0.42 -10.27
C LEU A 86 -10.65 -0.25 -8.88
N TRP A 87 -10.87 1.00 -8.45
CA TRP A 87 -11.44 1.27 -7.14
C TRP A 87 -12.89 0.78 -7.03
N ARG A 88 -13.68 0.92 -8.09
CA ARG A 88 -15.05 0.37 -8.16
C ARG A 88 -15.08 -1.15 -7.94
N HIS A 89 -14.10 -1.86 -8.48
CA HIS A 89 -14.01 -3.33 -8.42
C HIS A 89 -13.03 -3.85 -7.35
N ARG A 90 -12.65 -3.01 -6.38
CA ARG A 90 -11.63 -3.29 -5.36
C ARG A 90 -11.84 -4.59 -4.58
N TYR A 91 -13.09 -4.94 -4.24
CA TYR A 91 -13.40 -6.18 -3.52
C TYR A 91 -13.10 -7.43 -4.35
N HIS A 92 -13.25 -7.35 -5.67
CA HIS A 92 -12.94 -8.48 -6.55
C HIS A 92 -11.45 -8.58 -6.87
N CYS A 93 -10.72 -7.48 -6.79
CA CYS A 93 -9.28 -7.44 -7.02
C CYS A 93 -8.49 -8.23 -5.95
N VAL A 94 -9.09 -8.50 -4.78
CA VAL A 94 -8.55 -9.43 -3.79
C VAL A 94 -8.32 -10.84 -4.38
N ASN A 95 -9.11 -11.23 -5.39
CA ASN A 95 -8.97 -12.51 -6.11
C ASN A 95 -7.82 -12.50 -7.15
N ILE A 96 -7.18 -11.34 -7.37
CA ILE A 96 -6.06 -11.14 -8.31
C ILE A 96 -4.95 -10.42 -7.52
N PRO A 97 -4.29 -11.08 -6.55
CA PRO A 97 -3.47 -10.40 -5.55
C PRO A 97 -2.34 -9.52 -6.13
N GLU A 98 -1.81 -9.91 -7.28
CA GLU A 98 -0.80 -9.19 -8.05
C GLU A 98 -1.23 -7.79 -8.54
N ILE A 99 -2.52 -7.48 -8.59
CA ILE A 99 -3.04 -6.17 -9.00
C ILE A 99 -2.89 -5.10 -7.91
N LEU A 100 -2.49 -5.50 -6.70
CA LEU A 100 -2.40 -4.61 -5.53
C LEU A 100 -1.67 -3.28 -5.80
N PRO A 101 -0.49 -3.24 -6.45
CA PRO A 101 0.19 -1.97 -6.71
C PRO A 101 -0.69 -1.00 -7.51
N LYS A 102 -1.45 -1.52 -8.49
CA LYS A 102 -2.34 -0.72 -9.34
C LYS A 102 -3.53 -0.19 -8.55
N ILE A 103 -4.10 -0.98 -7.64
CA ILE A 103 -5.16 -0.53 -6.73
C ILE A 103 -4.66 0.56 -5.78
N LEU A 104 -3.46 0.40 -5.22
CA LEU A 104 -2.89 1.37 -4.29
C LEU A 104 -2.65 2.73 -4.96
N LEU A 105 -2.26 2.72 -6.24
CA LEU A 105 -2.16 3.93 -7.07
C LEU A 105 -3.53 4.52 -7.48
N ALA A 106 -4.59 3.71 -7.42
CA ALA A 106 -5.96 4.13 -7.71
C ALA A 106 -6.69 4.75 -6.50
N VAL A 107 -6.22 4.50 -5.27
CA VAL A 107 -6.80 5.06 -4.04
C VAL A 107 -6.66 6.58 -4.01
N LYS A 108 -7.73 7.29 -3.63
CA LYS A 108 -7.65 8.72 -3.31
C LYS A 108 -7.14 8.92 -1.88
N TRP A 109 -5.83 9.05 -1.72
CA TRP A 109 -5.16 9.20 -0.41
C TRP A 109 -5.54 10.47 0.36
N ASN A 110 -6.18 11.45 -0.29
CA ASN A 110 -6.77 12.62 0.37
C ASN A 110 -8.20 12.35 0.90
N SER A 111 -8.78 11.18 0.66
CA SER A 111 -10.08 10.75 1.16
C SER A 111 -9.94 9.71 2.26
N ARG A 112 -10.21 10.09 3.51
CA ARG A 112 -10.19 9.15 4.64
C ARG A 112 -11.14 7.97 4.46
N ASP A 113 -12.23 8.15 3.70
CA ASP A 113 -13.23 7.11 3.47
C ASP A 113 -12.65 6.00 2.57
N GLU A 114 -11.87 6.36 1.54
CA GLU A 114 -11.20 5.37 0.67
C GLU A 114 -9.99 4.74 1.39
N VAL A 115 -9.17 5.53 2.08
CA VAL A 115 -8.00 5.03 2.80
C VAL A 115 -8.38 4.00 3.86
N ALA A 116 -9.43 4.27 4.65
CA ALA A 116 -9.91 3.33 5.67
C ALA A 116 -10.37 2.00 5.05
N GLN A 117 -11.10 2.04 3.94
CA GLN A 117 -11.52 0.84 3.23
C GLN A 117 -10.32 0.07 2.64
N MET A 118 -9.32 0.79 2.11
CA MET A 118 -8.10 0.15 1.58
C MET A 118 -7.33 -0.55 2.69
N TYR A 119 -7.23 0.03 3.88
CA TYR A 119 -6.57 -0.63 5.02
C TYR A 119 -7.28 -1.93 5.42
N CYS A 120 -8.62 -1.95 5.41
CA CYS A 120 -9.39 -3.18 5.64
C CYS A 120 -9.14 -4.21 4.55
N LEU A 121 -9.14 -3.83 3.27
CA LEU A 121 -8.80 -4.73 2.17
C LEU A 121 -7.38 -5.30 2.31
N LEU A 122 -6.42 -4.45 2.68
CA LEU A 122 -5.02 -4.82 2.81
C LEU A 122 -4.79 -5.81 3.96
N LYS A 123 -5.54 -5.69 5.06
CA LYS A 123 -5.48 -6.59 6.21
C LYS A 123 -5.73 -8.04 5.83
N ASP A 124 -6.67 -8.26 4.91
CA ASP A 124 -7.07 -9.59 4.43
C ASP A 124 -6.51 -9.91 3.03
N TRP A 125 -5.63 -9.06 2.49
CA TRP A 125 -5.09 -9.24 1.15
C TRP A 125 -4.21 -10.49 1.07
N PRO A 126 -4.37 -11.35 0.05
CA PRO A 126 -3.53 -12.52 -0.10
C PRO A 126 -2.07 -12.14 -0.31
N ALA A 127 -1.16 -12.81 0.40
CA ALA A 127 0.26 -12.51 0.30
C ALA A 127 0.79 -12.75 -1.13
N ILE A 128 1.62 -11.82 -1.61
CA ILE A 128 2.16 -11.80 -2.97
C ILE A 128 3.61 -12.26 -3.01
N LYS A 129 4.16 -12.46 -4.23
CA LYS A 129 5.57 -12.88 -4.40
C LYS A 129 6.52 -11.78 -3.92
N PRO A 130 7.72 -12.14 -3.41
CA PRO A 130 8.68 -11.15 -2.94
C PRO A 130 9.04 -10.06 -3.96
N GLU A 131 9.17 -10.42 -5.23
CA GLU A 131 9.51 -9.48 -6.30
C GLU A 131 8.41 -8.43 -6.52
N GLN A 132 7.14 -8.81 -6.31
CA GLN A 132 5.99 -7.90 -6.37
C GLN A 132 5.86 -7.08 -5.08
N ALA A 133 6.11 -7.69 -3.92
CA ALA A 133 6.12 -6.99 -2.64
C ALA A 133 7.21 -5.91 -2.58
N MET A 134 8.36 -6.13 -3.23
CA MET A 134 9.43 -5.13 -3.32
C MET A 134 9.00 -3.84 -4.04
N GLU A 135 8.09 -3.91 -5.02
CA GLU A 135 7.51 -2.72 -5.66
C GLU A 135 6.84 -1.81 -4.62
N LEU A 136 6.15 -2.42 -3.65
CA LEU A 136 5.45 -1.72 -2.57
C LEU A 136 6.38 -1.09 -1.52
N LEU A 137 7.70 -1.25 -1.67
CA LEU A 137 8.70 -0.59 -0.84
C LEU A 137 9.33 0.62 -1.54
N ASP A 138 8.99 0.95 -2.78
CA ASP A 138 9.52 2.13 -3.45
C ASP A 138 8.84 3.44 -2.98
N CYS A 139 9.36 4.58 -3.41
CA CYS A 139 8.90 5.92 -3.01
C CYS A 139 7.43 6.21 -3.37
N ASN A 140 6.85 5.46 -4.30
CA ASN A 140 5.43 5.56 -4.67
C ASN A 140 4.48 5.07 -3.56
N PHE A 141 4.98 4.29 -2.59
CA PHE A 141 4.18 3.65 -1.55
C PHE A 141 4.71 3.98 -0.14
N PRO A 142 4.57 5.25 0.32
CA PRO A 142 5.08 5.68 1.62
C PRO A 142 4.21 5.24 2.81
N ASP A 143 3.03 4.67 2.56
CA ASP A 143 2.06 4.33 3.58
C ASP A 143 2.55 3.17 4.49
N PRO A 144 2.56 3.33 5.82
CA PRO A 144 3.07 2.31 6.73
C PRO A 144 2.35 0.96 6.65
N MET A 145 1.04 0.93 6.38
CA MET A 145 0.27 -0.32 6.29
C MET A 145 0.65 -1.10 5.03
N ILE A 146 0.85 -0.40 3.90
CA ILE A 146 1.35 -0.99 2.65
C ILE A 146 2.74 -1.60 2.87
N ARG A 147 3.65 -0.86 3.49
CA ARG A 147 5.03 -1.31 3.70
C ARG A 147 5.11 -2.47 4.70
N ASP A 148 4.27 -2.47 5.74
CA ASP A 148 4.14 -3.60 6.66
C ASP A 148 3.64 -4.87 5.94
N PHE A 149 2.62 -4.76 5.08
CA PHE A 149 2.18 -5.87 4.23
C PHE A 149 3.30 -6.41 3.33
N ALA A 150 4.06 -5.50 2.69
CA ALA A 150 5.18 -5.87 1.84
C ALA A 150 6.24 -6.66 2.63
N VAL A 151 6.63 -6.17 3.81
CA VAL A 151 7.60 -6.86 4.69
C VAL A 151 7.07 -8.22 5.13
N LYS A 152 5.80 -8.36 5.48
CA LYS A 152 5.18 -9.67 5.79
C LYS A 152 5.29 -10.66 4.62
N CYS A 153 5.16 -10.20 3.38
CA CYS A 153 5.37 -11.03 2.20
C CYS A 153 6.84 -11.48 2.09
N LEU A 154 7.79 -10.57 2.34
CA LEU A 154 9.22 -10.92 2.37
C LEU A 154 9.54 -11.92 3.48
N GLU A 155 9.05 -11.71 4.70
CA GLU A 155 9.24 -12.62 5.83
C GLU A 155 8.74 -14.03 5.53
N LYS A 156 7.63 -14.14 4.82
CA LYS A 156 6.99 -15.42 4.49
C LYS A 156 7.65 -16.15 3.33
N TYR A 157 8.08 -15.43 2.29
CA TYR A 157 8.44 -16.06 1.00
C TYR A 157 9.86 -15.75 0.51
N LEU A 158 10.55 -14.74 1.04
CA LEU A 158 11.90 -14.39 0.60
C LEU A 158 12.93 -15.31 1.26
N THR A 159 13.55 -16.18 0.45
CA THR A 159 14.65 -17.04 0.90
C THR A 159 15.91 -16.23 1.13
N ASP A 160 16.83 -16.74 1.96
CA ASP A 160 18.10 -16.06 2.25
C ASP A 160 18.98 -15.87 0.99
N ASP A 161 18.87 -16.77 0.00
CA ASP A 161 19.57 -16.64 -1.28
C ASP A 161 19.02 -15.48 -2.11
N LYS A 162 17.69 -15.37 -2.20
CA LYS A 162 17.04 -14.25 -2.88
C LYS A 162 17.22 -12.93 -2.14
N LEU A 163 17.18 -12.96 -0.81
CA LEU A 163 17.52 -11.80 0.02
C LEU A 163 18.95 -11.33 -0.25
N SER A 164 19.91 -12.25 -0.32
CA SER A 164 21.30 -11.89 -0.67
C SER A 164 21.38 -11.25 -2.06
N GLN A 165 20.58 -11.72 -3.02
CA GLN A 165 20.51 -11.17 -4.38
C GLN A 165 19.90 -9.76 -4.44
N TYR A 166 18.89 -9.48 -3.61
CA TYR A 166 18.15 -8.21 -3.60
C TYR A 166 18.56 -7.26 -2.46
N LEU A 167 19.63 -7.57 -1.72
CA LEU A 167 20.01 -6.87 -0.50
C LEU A 167 20.28 -5.38 -0.76
N ILE A 168 20.93 -5.06 -1.88
CA ILE A 168 21.25 -3.67 -2.25
C ILE A 168 19.95 -2.87 -2.42
N GLN A 169 18.98 -3.41 -3.15
CA GLN A 169 17.69 -2.76 -3.37
C GLN A 169 16.96 -2.53 -2.04
N LEU A 170 16.92 -3.55 -1.18
CA LEU A 170 16.27 -3.49 0.14
C LEU A 170 16.94 -2.49 1.08
N VAL A 171 18.27 -2.36 1.05
CA VAL A 171 19.00 -1.32 1.80
C VAL A 171 18.70 0.08 1.23
N GLN A 172 18.60 0.24 -0.09
CA GLN A 172 18.28 1.55 -0.68
C GLN A 172 16.88 2.03 -0.30
N VAL A 173 15.86 1.16 -0.30
CA VAL A 173 14.49 1.56 0.02
C VAL A 173 14.26 1.89 1.50
N LEU A 174 15.22 1.59 2.39
CA LEU A 174 15.22 2.13 3.77
C LEU A 174 15.24 3.66 3.79
N LYS A 175 15.80 4.30 2.75
CA LYS A 175 15.82 5.77 2.62
C LYS A 175 14.43 6.39 2.48
N TYR A 176 13.44 5.59 2.06
CA TYR A 176 12.05 6.03 1.92
C TYR A 176 11.22 5.78 3.18
N GLU A 177 11.78 5.16 4.22
CA GLU A 177 11.09 5.00 5.51
C GLU A 177 10.96 6.35 6.23
N GLN A 178 9.74 6.64 6.69
CA GLN A 178 9.45 7.88 7.42
C GLN A 178 10.14 7.93 8.79
N TYR A 179 10.32 6.75 9.40
CA TYR A 179 10.86 6.60 10.76
C TYR A 179 12.01 5.61 10.78
N LEU A 180 12.99 5.84 11.68
CA LEU A 180 14.14 4.96 11.88
C LEU A 180 13.71 3.56 12.32
N ASP A 181 12.71 3.48 13.19
CA ASP A 181 12.13 2.22 13.64
C ASP A 181 10.94 1.87 12.75
N ASN A 182 11.10 0.83 11.92
CA ASN A 182 10.10 0.36 10.97
C ASN A 182 10.25 -1.15 10.72
N PRO A 183 9.23 -1.82 10.16
CA PRO A 183 9.25 -3.27 9.92
C PRO A 183 10.41 -3.73 9.03
N LEU A 184 10.73 -2.97 7.98
CA LEU A 184 11.78 -3.34 7.02
C LEU A 184 13.17 -3.35 7.66
N ALA A 185 13.50 -2.31 8.44
CA ALA A 185 14.76 -2.22 9.18
C ALA A 185 14.90 -3.38 10.17
N ARG A 186 13.83 -3.71 10.92
CA ARG A 186 13.81 -4.85 11.84
C ARG A 186 14.01 -6.18 11.12
N PHE A 187 13.34 -6.38 9.99
CA PHE A 187 13.49 -7.58 9.16
C PHE A 187 14.93 -7.76 8.67
N LEU A 188 15.51 -6.73 8.07
CA LEU A 188 16.87 -6.78 7.53
C LEU A 188 17.91 -6.99 8.63
N LEU A 189 17.77 -6.28 9.76
CA LEU A 189 18.68 -6.43 10.90
C LEU A 189 18.60 -7.86 11.47
N LYS A 190 17.39 -8.41 11.64
CA LYS A 190 17.20 -9.79 12.09
C LYS A 190 17.91 -10.77 11.15
N LYS A 191 17.71 -10.63 9.83
CA LYS A 191 18.35 -11.49 8.82
C LYS A 191 19.87 -11.38 8.82
N ALA A 192 20.40 -10.17 8.91
CA ALA A 192 21.84 -9.90 8.99
C ALA A 192 22.48 -10.55 10.23
N LEU A 193 21.79 -10.53 11.37
CA LEU A 193 22.28 -11.14 12.61
C LEU A 193 22.16 -12.67 12.62
N THR A 194 21.23 -13.25 11.86
CA THR A 194 21.04 -14.71 11.78
C THR A 194 21.82 -15.39 10.66
N ASN A 195 22.33 -14.63 9.69
CA ASN A 195 23.09 -15.17 8.56
C ASN A 195 24.32 -14.29 8.30
N GLN A 196 25.50 -14.79 8.65
CA GLN A 196 26.76 -14.04 8.57
C GLN A 196 27.09 -13.56 7.15
N ARG A 197 26.71 -14.31 6.10
CA ARG A 197 26.92 -13.89 4.71
C ARG A 197 26.09 -12.65 4.39
N ILE A 198 24.81 -12.66 4.76
CA ILE A 198 23.92 -11.48 4.60
C ILE A 198 24.45 -10.33 5.46
N GLY A 199 24.81 -10.59 6.72
CA GLY A 199 25.31 -9.57 7.63
C GLY A 199 26.58 -8.88 7.14
N HIS A 200 27.52 -9.63 6.52
CA HIS A 200 28.73 -9.06 5.94
C HIS A 200 28.41 -8.05 4.83
N PHE A 201 27.55 -8.41 3.87
CA PHE A 201 27.16 -7.51 2.79
C PHE A 201 26.19 -6.41 3.22
N PHE A 202 25.45 -6.60 4.32
CA PHE A 202 24.56 -5.56 4.88
C PHE A 202 25.37 -4.45 5.59
N PHE A 203 26.52 -4.79 6.17
CA PHE A 203 27.42 -3.82 6.80
C PHE A 203 28.12 -2.91 5.78
N TRP A 204 28.57 -3.48 4.66
CA TRP A 204 29.30 -2.78 3.60
C TRP A 204 28.38 -2.03 2.64
#